data_AF-A0A2M8KRK2-F1
#
_entry.id   AF-A0A2M8KRK2-F1
#
_cell.length_a   1.000
_cell.length_b   1.000
_cell.length_c   1.000
_cell.angle_alpha   90.00
_cell.angle_beta   90.00
_cell.angle_gamma   90.00
#
_symmetry.space_group_name_H-M   'P 1'
#
loop_
_entity.id
_entity.type
_entity.pdbx_description
1 polymer ?
#
loop_
_entity_poly.entity_id
_entity_poly.type
_entity_poly.pdbx_seq_one_letter_code
_entity_poly.pdbx_strand_id
1 'polypeptide(L)'
;MIKNIADPHELLADFKLCSVYSDFSEIVLGKIKEYPLLLLKPKIVSLNKPNILVAAGFHGNEPGGPLGVLYAFQKYGEYFKEVNISFLPLINPTGYRLGSHYNSLGQNPNRNFCHKIESNSIASVEGTFLLKHKELIQK
;
A
#
# COMPACT_ATOMS: atom_id res chain seq x y z
N MET A 1 -25.41 2.96 6.29
CA MET A 1 -24.64 1.70 6.27
C MET A 1 -23.45 1.86 7.20
N ILE A 2 -23.24 0.92 8.12
CA ILE A 2 -22.01 0.86 8.91
C ILE A 2 -20.93 0.32 7.97
N LYS A 3 -19.87 1.11 7.71
CA LYS A 3 -18.74 0.65 6.89
C LYS A 3 -18.04 -0.52 7.59
N ASN A 4 -17.82 -1.61 6.88
CA ASN A 4 -17.04 -2.72 7.38
C ASN A 4 -15.56 -2.42 7.16
N ILE A 5 -14.94 -1.81 8.15
CA ILE A 5 -13.51 -1.48 8.11
C ILE A 5 -12.60 -2.71 7.98
N ALA A 6 -13.10 -3.94 8.19
CA ALA A 6 -12.33 -5.16 7.99
C ALA A 6 -12.35 -5.70 6.54
N ASP A 7 -13.18 -5.12 5.66
CA ASP A 7 -13.24 -5.53 4.24
C ASP A 7 -12.19 -4.77 3.41
N PRO A 8 -11.21 -5.46 2.80
CA PRO A 8 -10.24 -4.80 1.93
C PRO A 8 -10.89 -4.14 0.71
N HIS A 9 -12.04 -4.61 0.21
CA HIS A 9 -12.72 -3.97 -0.92
C HIS A 9 -13.23 -2.58 -0.54
N GLU A 10 -13.86 -2.44 0.62
CA GLU A 10 -14.33 -1.14 1.12
C GLU A 10 -13.15 -0.20 1.36
N LEU A 11 -12.10 -0.70 2.02
CA LEU A 11 -10.90 0.10 2.30
C LEU A 11 -10.20 0.57 1.02
N LEU A 12 -10.03 -0.32 0.04
CA LEU A 12 -9.42 0.04 -1.24
C LEU A 12 -10.32 1.01 -2.03
N ALA A 13 -11.64 0.84 -2.00
CA ALA A 13 -12.58 1.78 -2.63
C ALA A 13 -12.47 3.18 -2.02
N ASP A 14 -12.33 3.27 -0.69
CA ASP A 14 -12.12 4.55 -0.01
C ASP A 14 -10.80 5.21 -0.41
N PHE A 15 -9.71 4.44 -0.54
CA PHE A 15 -8.45 4.98 -1.05
C PHE A 15 -8.56 5.52 -2.47
N LYS A 16 -9.29 4.82 -3.35
CA LYS A 16 -9.53 5.28 -4.73
C LYS A 16 -10.36 6.56 -4.76
N LEU A 17 -11.35 6.67 -3.87
CA LEU A 17 -12.15 7.88 -3.77
C LEU A 17 -11.30 9.05 -3.28
N CYS A 18 -10.51 8.86 -2.21
CA CYS A 18 -9.62 9.87 -1.68
C CYS A 18 -8.53 10.29 -2.69
N SER A 19 -7.98 9.36 -3.46
CA SER A 19 -6.93 9.67 -4.45
C SER A 19 -7.43 10.61 -5.54
N VAL A 20 -8.69 10.49 -5.96
CA VAL A 20 -9.33 11.41 -6.92
C VAL A 20 -9.40 12.83 -6.35
N TYR A 21 -9.82 12.99 -5.09
CA TYR A 21 -9.95 14.30 -4.45
C TYR A 21 -8.62 14.96 -4.05
N SER A 22 -7.52 14.21 -4.01
CA SER A 22 -6.21 14.72 -3.58
C SER A 22 -5.20 14.85 -4.72
N ASP A 23 -5.61 14.74 -5.99
CA ASP A 23 -4.74 14.78 -7.16
C ASP A 23 -3.64 13.70 -7.19
N PHE A 24 -4.03 12.48 -6.83
CA PHE A 24 -3.18 11.30 -6.95
C PHE A 24 -3.55 10.49 -8.21
N SER A 25 -2.55 9.86 -8.80
CA SER A 25 -2.68 8.79 -9.78
C SER A 25 -2.71 7.45 -9.06
N GLU A 26 -3.68 6.60 -9.41
CA GLU A 26 -3.72 5.21 -8.99
C GLU A 26 -2.93 4.35 -9.99
N ILE A 27 -1.99 3.55 -9.48
CA ILE A 27 -1.26 2.56 -10.27
C ILE A 27 -1.46 1.20 -9.64
N VAL A 28 -1.94 0.23 -10.43
CA VAL A 28 -2.06 -1.16 -9.99
C VAL A 28 -0.75 -1.89 -10.27
N LEU A 29 -0.03 -2.24 -9.21
CA LEU A 29 1.24 -2.97 -9.30
C LEU A 29 1.04 -4.46 -9.58
N GLY A 30 -0.14 -4.98 -9.25
CA GLY A 30 -0.46 -6.39 -9.36
C GLY A 30 -1.79 -6.70 -8.69
N LYS A 31 -2.09 -7.99 -8.58
CA LYS A 31 -3.31 -8.47 -7.96
C LYS A 31 -3.02 -9.65 -7.05
N ILE A 32 -3.47 -9.59 -5.81
CA ILE A 32 -3.44 -10.70 -4.85
C ILE A 32 -4.85 -11.27 -4.76
N LYS A 33 -5.07 -12.43 -5.39
CA LYS A 33 -6.40 -12.99 -5.63
C LYS A 33 -7.33 -11.97 -6.32
N GLU A 34 -8.35 -11.47 -5.63
CA GLU A 34 -9.30 -10.47 -6.11
C GLU A 34 -8.86 -9.01 -5.85
N TYR A 35 -7.85 -8.77 -5.01
CA TYR A 35 -7.48 -7.44 -4.54
C TYR A 35 -6.36 -6.80 -5.36
N PRO A 36 -6.52 -5.58 -5.89
CA PRO A 36 -5.43 -4.85 -6.52
C PRO A 36 -4.41 -4.37 -5.47
N LEU A 37 -3.13 -4.54 -5.76
CA LEU A 37 -2.05 -3.90 -4.99
C LEU A 37 -1.82 -2.51 -5.56
N LEU A 38 -2.23 -1.48 -4.82
CA LEU A 38 -2.22 -0.09 -5.28
C LEU A 38 -0.93 0.63 -4.87
N LEU A 39 -0.43 1.45 -5.79
CA LEU A 39 0.48 2.55 -5.53
C LEU A 39 -0.26 3.85 -5.87
N LEU A 40 -0.40 4.74 -4.89
CA LEU A 40 -0.93 6.08 -5.08
C LEU A 40 0.24 7.05 -5.20
N LYS A 41 0.36 7.77 -6.31
CA LYS A 41 1.43 8.77 -6.53
C LYS A 41 0.84 10.15 -6.76
N PRO A 42 1.53 11.25 -6.42
CA PRO A 42 1.06 12.58 -6.77
C PRO A 42 1.11 12.72 -8.31
N LYS A 43 0.08 13.34 -8.92
CA LYS A 43 0.04 13.57 -10.38
C LYS A 43 1.17 14.50 -10.84
N ILE A 44 1.60 15.40 -9.96
CA ILE A 44 2.64 16.40 -10.23
C ILE A 44 3.78 16.17 -9.25
N VAL A 45 4.97 15.88 -9.77
CA VAL A 45 6.21 15.70 -9.00
C VAL A 45 7.08 16.94 -9.18
N SER A 46 7.63 17.47 -8.10
CA SER A 46 8.55 18.62 -8.13
C SER A 46 9.96 18.21 -7.75
N LEU A 47 10.95 18.60 -8.55
CA LEU A 47 12.38 18.36 -8.25
C LEU A 47 12.87 19.11 -7.00
N ASN A 48 12.13 20.13 -6.54
CA ASN A 48 12.47 20.94 -5.39
C ASN A 48 11.85 20.42 -4.07
N LYS A 49 11.16 19.28 -4.11
CA LYS A 49 10.48 18.69 -2.96
C LYS A 49 11.06 17.30 -2.65
N PRO A 50 11.12 16.89 -1.38
CA PRO A 50 11.56 15.56 -1.03
C PRO A 50 10.53 14.51 -1.50
N ASN A 51 11.02 13.32 -1.86
CA ASN A 51 10.19 12.16 -2.15
C ASN A 51 9.98 11.35 -0.87
N ILE A 52 8.72 11.05 -0.55
CA ILE A 52 8.35 10.29 0.64
C ILE A 52 7.50 9.11 0.20
N LEU A 53 7.78 7.92 0.74
CA LEU A 53 6.93 6.74 0.59
C LEU A 53 6.35 6.35 1.94
N VAL A 54 5.03 6.26 2.02
CA VAL A 54 4.33 5.69 3.17
C VAL A 54 3.74 4.34 2.76
N ALA A 55 4.20 3.28 3.39
CA ALA A 55 3.74 1.91 3.13
C ALA A 55 3.08 1.33 4.37
N ALA A 56 1.92 0.68 4.20
CA ALA A 56 1.13 0.14 5.30
C ALA A 56 0.51 -1.23 4.97
N GLY A 57 0.10 -1.93 6.02
CA GLY A 57 -0.65 -3.18 5.90
C GLY A 57 0.16 -4.35 5.34
N PHE A 58 1.46 -4.44 5.67
CA PHE A 58 2.26 -5.64 5.37
C PHE A 58 1.75 -6.86 6.16
N HIS A 59 1.39 -6.65 7.43
CA HIS A 59 0.72 -7.63 8.26
C HIS A 59 -0.77 -7.26 8.35
N GLY A 60 -1.64 -8.21 8.05
CA GLY A 60 -3.07 -7.96 7.95
C GLY A 60 -3.77 -7.75 9.29
N ASN A 61 -3.22 -8.29 10.36
CA ASN A 61 -3.67 -8.09 11.74
C ASN A 61 -3.23 -6.74 12.34
N GLU A 62 -2.58 -5.87 11.57
CA GLU A 62 -2.17 -4.52 11.97
C GLU A 62 -2.99 -3.44 11.23
N PRO A 63 -4.32 -3.39 11.38
CA PRO A 63 -5.17 -2.52 10.57
C PRO A 63 -4.98 -1.02 10.85
N GLY A 64 -4.37 -0.67 11.99
CA GLY A 64 -4.11 0.72 12.37
C GLY A 64 -3.25 1.47 11.34
N GLY A 65 -2.31 0.79 10.66
CA GLY A 65 -1.52 1.39 9.59
C GLY A 65 -2.39 1.86 8.41
N PRO A 66 -3.06 0.92 7.70
CA PRO A 66 -3.96 1.28 6.61
C PRO A 66 -5.05 2.29 7.01
N LEU A 67 -5.69 2.11 8.18
CA LEU A 67 -6.73 3.04 8.64
C LEU A 67 -6.17 4.44 8.96
N GLY A 68 -4.95 4.52 9.50
CA GLY A 68 -4.27 5.79 9.74
C GLY A 68 -3.94 6.53 8.45
N VAL A 69 -3.50 5.81 7.40
CA VAL A 69 -3.29 6.42 6.07
C VAL A 69 -4.61 6.94 5.51
N LEU A 70 -5.69 6.16 5.60
CA LEU A 70 -7.01 6.61 5.14
C LEU A 70 -7.48 7.86 5.89
N TYR A 71 -7.34 7.87 7.22
CA TYR A 71 -7.65 9.03 8.04
C TYR A 71 -6.84 10.28 7.62
N ALA A 72 -5.56 10.10 7.32
CA ALA A 72 -4.71 11.19 6.85
C ALA A 72 -5.19 11.78 5.50
N PHE A 73 -5.58 10.93 4.54
CA PHE A 73 -6.22 11.39 3.30
C PHE A 73 -7.49 12.21 3.56
N GLN A 74 -8.31 11.78 4.52
CA GLN A 74 -9.59 12.43 4.83
C GLN A 74 -9.44 13.75 5.59
N LYS A 75 -8.36 13.94 6.35
CA LYS A 75 -8.20 15.07 7.28
C LYS A 75 -7.08 16.04 6.93
N TYR A 76 -6.06 15.57 6.23
CA TYR A 76 -4.81 16.30 6.03
C TYR A 76 -4.34 16.23 4.56
N GLY A 77 -5.22 15.83 3.64
CA GLY A 77 -4.87 15.67 2.23
C GLY A 77 -4.30 16.94 1.58
N GLU A 78 -4.70 18.12 2.07
CA GLU A 78 -4.17 19.41 1.60
C GLU A 78 -2.67 19.60 1.87
N TYR A 79 -2.11 18.93 2.87
CA TYR A 79 -0.68 19.01 3.20
C TYR A 79 0.18 18.09 2.32
N PHE A 80 -0.43 17.10 1.65
CA PHE A 80 0.31 16.19 0.77
C PHE A 80 0.97 16.91 -0.41
N LYS A 81 0.50 18.11 -0.77
CA LYS A 81 1.11 18.94 -1.82
C LYS A 81 2.46 19.52 -1.43
N GLU A 82 2.87 19.48 -0.17
CA GLU A 82 4.15 20.05 0.30
C GLU A 82 5.36 19.18 -0.04
N VAL A 83 5.13 17.90 -0.33
CA VAL A 83 6.15 16.88 -0.61
C VAL A 83 5.71 16.02 -1.79
N ASN A 84 6.62 15.27 -2.42
CA ASN A 84 6.24 14.25 -3.40
C ASN A 84 5.92 12.94 -2.64
N ILE A 85 4.80 12.90 -1.94
CA ILE A 85 4.42 11.74 -1.13
C ILE A 85 3.66 10.70 -1.96
N SER A 86 4.12 9.45 -1.92
CA SER A 86 3.45 8.28 -2.50
C SER A 86 3.00 7.32 -1.40
N PHE A 87 1.97 6.51 -1.68
CA PHE A 87 1.41 5.56 -0.72
C PHE A 87 1.30 4.14 -1.30
N LEU A 88 1.67 3.16 -0.49
CA LEU A 88 1.29 1.74 -0.65
C LEU A 88 0.32 1.42 0.50
N PRO A 89 -0.98 1.70 0.34
CA PRO A 89 -1.89 1.82 1.49
C PRO A 89 -2.26 0.48 2.14
N LEU A 90 -2.22 -0.61 1.38
CA LEU A 90 -2.55 -1.94 1.86
C LEU A 90 -1.78 -3.00 1.06
N ILE A 91 -0.71 -3.53 1.65
CA ILE A 91 0.17 -4.48 0.95
C ILE A 91 -0.36 -5.91 1.00
N ASN A 92 -0.91 -6.35 2.14
CA ASN A 92 -1.43 -7.69 2.37
C ASN A 92 -2.97 -7.68 2.52
N PRO A 93 -3.73 -7.51 1.44
CA PRO A 93 -5.18 -7.44 1.52
C PRO A 93 -5.81 -8.78 1.95
N THR A 94 -5.18 -9.91 1.62
CA THR A 94 -5.72 -11.22 2.03
C THR A 94 -5.53 -11.49 3.52
N GLY A 95 -4.38 -11.11 4.09
CA GLY A 95 -4.16 -11.13 5.52
C GLY A 95 -5.08 -10.15 6.25
N TYR A 96 -5.32 -8.96 5.67
CA TYR A 96 -6.20 -7.95 6.25
C TYR A 96 -7.62 -8.48 6.44
N ARG A 97 -8.20 -9.07 5.39
CA ARG A 97 -9.51 -9.74 5.47
C ARG A 97 -9.54 -10.83 6.53
N LEU A 98 -8.45 -11.57 6.69
CA LEU A 98 -8.34 -12.68 7.64
C LEU A 98 -7.96 -12.22 9.06
N GLY A 99 -7.65 -10.94 9.28
CA GLY A 99 -7.05 -10.47 10.53
C GLY A 99 -5.76 -11.21 10.88
N SER A 100 -4.94 -11.54 9.89
CA SER A 100 -3.76 -12.41 10.02
C SER A 100 -2.45 -11.68 9.73
N HIS A 101 -1.40 -12.06 10.46
CA HIS A 101 -0.02 -11.61 10.21
C HIS A 101 0.46 -11.99 8.80
N TYR A 102 0.08 -13.18 8.34
CA TYR A 102 0.50 -13.76 7.07
C TYR A 102 -0.55 -13.53 5.98
N ASN A 103 -0.15 -13.60 4.71
CA ASN A 103 -1.11 -13.61 3.61
C ASN A 103 -1.85 -14.97 3.54
N SER A 104 -2.85 -15.09 2.67
CA SER A 104 -3.65 -16.32 2.53
C SER A 104 -2.87 -17.54 1.98
N LEU A 105 -1.59 -17.38 1.63
CA LEU A 105 -0.67 -18.46 1.26
C LEU A 105 0.29 -18.83 2.41
N GLY A 106 0.14 -18.23 3.59
CA GLY A 106 1.03 -18.45 4.73
C GLY A 106 2.39 -17.74 4.61
N GLN A 107 2.53 -16.81 3.66
CA GLN A 107 3.78 -16.06 3.46
C GLN A 107 3.80 -14.79 4.33
N ASN A 108 4.98 -14.35 4.76
CA ASN A 108 5.16 -13.07 5.44
C ASN A 108 5.51 -11.99 4.40
N PRO A 109 4.63 -11.00 4.15
CA PRO A 109 4.87 -9.98 3.13
C PRO A 109 5.95 -8.96 3.46
N ASN A 110 6.49 -8.94 4.68
CA ASN A 110 7.56 -8.05 5.13
C ASN A 110 8.93 -8.77 5.25
N ARG A 111 9.17 -9.79 4.43
CA ARG A 111 10.45 -10.53 4.40
C ARG A 111 11.01 -10.63 2.99
N ASN A 112 12.32 -10.85 2.89
CA ASN A 112 13.05 -11.20 1.65
C ASN A 112 13.10 -10.08 0.59
N PHE A 113 13.12 -8.80 0.99
CA PHE A 113 13.29 -7.65 0.08
C PHE A 113 14.75 -7.25 -0.17
N CYS A 114 15.59 -7.28 0.88
CA CYS A 114 16.91 -6.62 0.86
C CYS A 114 18.06 -7.52 1.33
N HIS A 115 17.78 -8.68 1.91
CA HIS A 115 18.81 -9.57 2.42
C HIS A 115 19.04 -10.72 1.43
N LYS A 116 20.23 -10.74 0.81
CA LYS A 116 20.73 -11.86 0.00
C LYS A 116 21.14 -13.09 0.83
N ILE A 117 20.76 -13.17 2.10
CA ILE A 117 21.41 -14.05 3.08
C ILE A 117 20.40 -15.06 3.60
N GLU A 118 19.98 -15.97 2.73
CA GLU A 118 19.73 -17.39 2.98
C GLU A 118 19.09 -17.99 1.71
N SER A 119 19.86 -18.84 1.05
CA SER A 119 19.89 -19.11 -0.40
C SER A 119 18.67 -19.79 -1.04
N ASN A 120 17.49 -19.80 -0.41
CA ASN A 120 16.27 -20.38 -0.98
C ASN A 120 14.97 -19.63 -0.62
N SER A 121 15.04 -18.51 0.10
CA SER A 121 13.84 -17.80 0.54
C SER A 121 13.31 -16.86 -0.56
N ILE A 122 12.13 -17.18 -1.09
CA ILE A 122 11.46 -16.38 -2.13
C ILE A 122 10.66 -15.27 -1.42
N ALA A 123 10.60 -14.08 -2.02
CA ALA A 123 9.68 -13.03 -1.58
C ALA A 123 8.24 -13.54 -1.60
N SER A 124 7.37 -12.96 -0.75
CA SER A 124 5.94 -13.23 -0.89
C SER A 124 5.43 -12.79 -2.27
N VAL A 125 4.22 -13.20 -2.63
CA VAL A 125 3.58 -12.73 -3.87
C VAL A 125 3.48 -11.19 -3.92
N GLU A 126 3.16 -10.55 -2.79
CA GLU A 126 3.18 -9.09 -2.63
C GLU A 126 4.60 -8.54 -2.87
N GLY A 127 5.60 -9.13 -2.20
CA GLY A 127 6.99 -8.72 -2.31
C GLY A 127 7.53 -8.82 -3.74
N THR A 128 7.10 -9.81 -4.51
CA THR A 128 7.46 -9.96 -5.92
C THR A 128 6.92 -8.81 -6.77
N PHE A 129 5.68 -8.36 -6.53
CA PHE A 129 5.15 -7.17 -7.21
C PHE A 129 5.91 -5.89 -6.81
N LEU A 130 6.24 -5.72 -5.54
CA LEU A 130 7.01 -4.56 -5.08
C LEU A 130 8.42 -4.54 -5.68
N LEU A 131 9.12 -5.67 -5.71
CA LEU A 131 10.46 -5.80 -6.31
C LEU A 131 10.42 -5.55 -7.83
N LYS A 132 9.41 -6.08 -8.53
CA LYS A 132 9.20 -5.85 -9.97
C LYS A 132 9.01 -4.36 -10.30
N HIS A 133 8.40 -3.59 -9.40
CA HIS A 133 8.09 -2.17 -9.61
C HIS A 133 8.97 -1.22 -8.77
N LYS A 134 10.11 -1.69 -8.23
CA LYS A 134 10.95 -0.90 -7.32
C LYS A 134 11.31 0.49 -7.86
N GLU A 135 11.62 0.60 -9.16
CA GLU A 135 12.01 1.87 -9.77
C GLU A 135 10.86 2.87 -9.84
N LEU A 136 9.63 2.38 -9.95
CA LEU A 136 8.42 3.21 -9.94
C LEU A 136 8.06 3.67 -8.52
N ILE A 137 8.38 2.84 -7.52
CA ILE A 137 8.11 3.09 -6.10
C ILE A 137 9.14 4.06 -5.52
N GLN A 138 10.42 3.96 -5.92
CA GLN A 138 11.54 4.75 -5.39
C GLN A 138 11.69 6.14 -6.02
N LYS A 139 10.96 6.44 -7.10
CA LYS A 139 10.96 7.74 -7.79
C LYS A 139 9.73 8.53 -7.41
#